data_AF-A0A831R1C6-F1
#
_entry.id   AF-A0A831R1C6-F1
#
_cell.length_a   1.000
_cell.length_b   1.000
_cell.length_c   1.000
_cell.angle_alpha   90.00
_cell.angle_beta   90.00
_cell.angle_gamma   90.00
#
_symmetry.space_group_name_H-M   'P 1'
#
loop_
_entity.id
_entity.type
_entity.pdbx_description
1 polymer ?
#
loop_
_entity_poly.entity_id
_entity_poly.type
_entity_poly.pdbx_seq_one_letter_code
_entity_poly.pdbx_strand_id
1 'polypeptide(L)'
;MLHSVIDHLSVWEVAHRWHGYDPNSTDPQALPLIVQDSLRTITRLQFSHELFVCSPQGVVRKSLKSLPSFDDFIVPELMDSEVETGQITDGCTTQRLQSTESANGLSEDERQERYEDFSANWTRRHDEAVKDFPLCFDQRVFRKADLEKVHVLRSDVLHLCEIGGAPLASFWFSEMEQQDHQRYLETGNSGDSVRNRAARMKRDDIDAFWSRLDSKQKHRLLCREIAAQLWLASPDRTIADLIRDPSIKNIGGGKYYDGDKTVREWIKDLDPRPKEMKKGGRPARQ
;
A
#
# COMPACT_ATOMS: atom_id res chain seq x y z
N MET A 1 4.33 3.25 -25.90
CA MET A 1 4.40 3.57 -24.46
C MET A 1 3.42 2.68 -23.73
N LEU A 2 3.89 1.83 -22.82
CA LEU A 2 3.00 1.10 -21.90
C LEU A 2 2.27 2.14 -21.04
N HIS A 3 0.97 1.95 -20.83
CA HIS A 3 0.16 2.88 -20.03
C HIS A 3 0.78 3.04 -18.63
N SER A 4 0.76 4.26 -18.09
CA SER A 4 1.17 4.62 -16.72
C SER A 4 0.36 3.95 -15.60
N VAL A 5 -0.39 2.90 -15.93
CA VAL A 5 -1.29 2.13 -15.06
C VAL A 5 -0.66 0.79 -14.69
N ILE A 6 0.32 0.30 -15.46
CA ILE A 6 0.94 -1.01 -15.20
C ILE A 6 2.15 -0.82 -14.29
N ASP A 7 1.97 -1.12 -13.01
CA ASP A 7 3.00 -1.02 -11.98
C ASP A 7 3.87 -2.28 -11.85
N HIS A 8 3.58 -3.34 -12.59
CA HIS A 8 4.35 -4.58 -12.59
C HIS A 8 4.42 -5.26 -13.95
N LEU A 9 5.52 -5.95 -14.24
CA LEU A 9 5.69 -6.74 -15.47
C LEU A 9 6.43 -8.03 -15.16
N SER A 10 6.29 -9.03 -16.02
CA SER A 10 7.02 -10.28 -15.85
C SER A 10 8.53 -10.07 -15.96
N VAL A 11 9.32 -10.90 -15.27
CA VAL A 11 10.80 -10.86 -15.35
C VAL A 11 11.26 -10.97 -16.81
N TRP A 12 10.59 -11.82 -17.59
CA TRP A 12 10.83 -11.98 -19.03
C TRP A 12 10.66 -10.67 -19.79
N GLU A 13 9.51 -10.02 -19.64
CA GLU A 13 9.22 -8.77 -20.35
C GLU A 13 10.14 -7.64 -19.95
N VAL A 14 10.43 -7.50 -18.65
CA VAL A 14 11.30 -6.45 -18.13
C VAL A 14 12.68 -6.56 -18.78
N ALA A 15 13.29 -7.74 -18.76
CA ALA A 15 14.64 -7.92 -19.31
C ALA A 15 14.72 -7.64 -20.82
N HIS A 16 13.69 -8.02 -21.59
CA HIS A 16 13.66 -7.76 -23.04
C HIS A 16 13.43 -6.28 -23.35
N ARG A 17 12.37 -5.70 -22.77
CA ARG A 17 11.96 -4.33 -23.05
C ARG A 17 12.99 -3.32 -22.58
N TRP A 18 13.77 -3.64 -21.53
CA TRP A 18 14.87 -2.80 -21.06
C TRP A 18 15.86 -2.48 -22.16
N HIS A 19 16.15 -3.46 -23.01
CA HIS A 19 17.15 -3.35 -24.07
C HIS A 19 16.52 -3.17 -25.46
N GLY A 20 15.22 -2.84 -25.52
CA GLY A 20 14.51 -2.60 -26.77
C GLY A 20 14.19 -3.87 -27.58
N TYR A 21 14.31 -5.07 -26.98
CA TYR A 21 13.88 -6.31 -27.61
C TYR A 21 12.38 -6.55 -27.37
N ASP A 22 11.72 -7.18 -28.35
CA ASP A 22 10.33 -7.60 -28.21
C ASP A 22 10.26 -8.99 -27.54
N PRO A 23 9.62 -9.11 -26.36
CA PRO A 23 9.55 -10.38 -25.61
C PRO A 23 8.75 -11.48 -26.32
N ASN A 24 7.94 -11.14 -27.33
CA ASN A 24 7.13 -12.10 -28.07
C ASN A 24 7.84 -12.71 -29.27
N SER A 25 8.80 -11.99 -29.86
CA SER A 25 9.53 -12.43 -31.06
C SER A 25 10.91 -13.02 -30.77
N THR A 26 11.43 -12.87 -29.54
CA THR A 26 12.76 -13.36 -29.18
C THR A 26 12.75 -14.88 -28.94
N ASP A 27 13.69 -15.61 -29.55
CA ASP A 27 13.88 -17.05 -29.35
C ASP A 27 14.45 -17.35 -27.95
N PRO A 28 13.76 -18.13 -27.09
CA PRO A 28 14.25 -18.50 -25.77
C PRO A 28 15.56 -19.30 -25.77
N GLN A 29 15.91 -19.97 -26.86
CA GLN A 29 17.15 -20.75 -26.95
C GLN A 29 18.36 -19.92 -27.42
N ALA A 30 18.11 -18.73 -27.96
CA ALA A 30 19.13 -17.87 -28.55
C ALA A 30 19.00 -16.41 -28.07
N LEU A 31 18.97 -16.24 -26.74
CA LEU A 31 18.81 -14.91 -26.12
C LEU A 31 20.05 -14.02 -26.33
N PRO A 32 19.87 -12.72 -26.64
CA PRO A 32 20.96 -11.74 -26.62
C PRO A 32 21.64 -11.68 -25.24
N LEU A 33 22.98 -11.57 -25.21
CA LEU A 33 23.76 -11.56 -23.96
C LEU A 33 23.27 -10.51 -22.96
N ILE A 34 22.93 -9.32 -23.44
CA ILE A 34 22.46 -8.23 -22.58
C ILE A 34 21.13 -8.55 -21.89
N VAL A 35 20.23 -9.28 -22.57
CA VAL A 35 18.97 -9.77 -22.00
C VAL A 35 19.26 -10.87 -20.99
N GLN A 36 20.20 -11.79 -21.29
CA GLN A 36 20.64 -12.81 -20.34
C GLN A 36 21.17 -12.17 -19.06
N ASP A 37 22.04 -11.17 -19.14
CA ASP A 37 22.61 -10.52 -17.96
C ASP A 37 21.56 -9.81 -17.10
N SER A 38 20.57 -9.17 -17.72
CA SER A 38 19.42 -8.62 -16.98
C SER A 38 18.58 -9.71 -16.31
N LEU A 39 18.27 -10.81 -17.01
CA LEU A 39 17.54 -11.94 -16.43
C LEU A 39 18.29 -12.51 -15.23
N ARG A 40 19.60 -12.72 -15.35
CA ARG A 40 20.45 -13.25 -14.27
C ARG A 40 20.49 -12.30 -13.08
N THR A 41 20.60 -11.00 -13.33
CA THR A 41 20.63 -9.99 -12.26
C THR A 41 19.30 -9.95 -11.52
N ILE A 42 18.18 -9.84 -12.23
CA ILE A 42 16.84 -9.75 -11.62
C ILE A 42 16.53 -11.02 -10.84
N THR A 43 16.75 -12.20 -11.44
CA THR A 43 16.46 -13.49 -10.79
C THR A 43 17.35 -13.71 -9.56
N ARG A 44 18.63 -13.33 -9.60
CA ARG A 44 19.52 -13.40 -8.43
C ARG A 44 19.02 -12.53 -7.28
N LEU A 45 18.61 -11.30 -7.57
CA LEU A 45 18.16 -10.37 -6.54
C LEU A 45 16.77 -10.70 -5.99
N GLN A 46 15.88 -11.30 -6.79
CA GLN A 46 14.64 -11.86 -6.28
C GLN A 46 14.92 -13.08 -5.40
N PHE A 47 15.87 -13.94 -5.79
CA PHE A 47 16.27 -15.09 -4.96
C PHE A 47 16.89 -14.66 -3.63
N SER A 48 17.70 -13.59 -3.59
CA SER A 48 18.28 -13.04 -2.35
C SER A 48 17.31 -12.18 -1.52
N HIS A 49 16.02 -12.11 -1.89
CA HIS A 49 15.00 -11.23 -1.29
C HIS A 49 15.32 -9.73 -1.36
N GLU A 50 16.26 -9.31 -2.22
CA GLU A 50 16.57 -7.90 -2.45
C GLU A 50 15.51 -7.20 -3.31
N LEU A 51 14.88 -7.94 -4.23
CA LEU A 51 13.71 -7.47 -4.97
C LEU A 51 12.47 -8.24 -4.55
N PHE A 52 11.30 -7.61 -4.60
CA PHE A 52 10.05 -8.30 -4.34
C PHE A 52 9.67 -9.21 -5.51
N VAL A 53 8.93 -10.25 -5.17
CA VAL A 53 8.33 -11.18 -6.13
C VAL A 53 6.84 -10.91 -6.18
N CYS A 54 6.32 -10.64 -7.37
CA CYS A 54 4.90 -10.39 -7.57
C CYS A 54 4.24 -11.51 -8.37
N SER A 55 2.96 -11.76 -8.10
CA SER A 55 2.14 -12.58 -8.99
C SER A 55 1.74 -11.80 -10.25
N PRO A 56 1.22 -12.47 -11.29
CA PRO A 56 0.72 -11.80 -12.49
C PRO A 56 -0.42 -10.81 -12.24
N GLN A 57 -1.09 -10.91 -11.08
CA GLN A 57 -2.14 -9.98 -10.62
C GLN A 57 -1.57 -8.79 -9.83
N GLY A 58 -0.24 -8.67 -9.71
CA GLY A 58 0.41 -7.59 -8.97
C GLY A 58 0.44 -7.78 -7.45
N VAL A 59 0.06 -8.96 -6.96
CA VAL A 59 0.11 -9.25 -5.52
C VAL A 59 1.54 -9.55 -5.11
N VAL A 60 2.11 -8.69 -4.27
CA VAL A 60 3.45 -8.83 -3.72
C VAL A 60 3.49 -10.01 -2.75
N ARG A 61 4.48 -10.90 -2.94
CA ARG A 61 4.76 -12.00 -2.02
C ARG A 61 5.60 -11.48 -0.85
N LYS A 62 5.27 -11.98 0.34
CA LYS A 62 6.03 -11.75 1.57
C LYS A 62 7.47 -12.25 1.40
N SER A 63 8.43 -11.43 1.77
CA SER A 63 9.87 -11.72 1.66
C SER A 63 10.56 -11.42 2.98
N LEU A 64 11.86 -11.72 3.09
CA LEU A 64 12.66 -11.35 4.27
C LEU A 64 12.64 -9.85 4.55
N LYS A 65 12.55 -9.01 3.51
CA LYS A 65 12.43 -7.55 3.67
C LYS A 65 11.14 -7.10 4.36
N SER A 66 10.08 -7.90 4.29
CA SER A 66 8.79 -7.61 4.93
C SER A 66 8.56 -8.48 6.16
N LEU A 67 9.56 -9.26 6.60
CA LEU A 67 9.47 -10.10 7.77
C LEU A 67 9.58 -9.21 9.02
N PRO A 68 8.63 -9.30 9.98
CA PRO A 68 8.76 -8.64 11.27
C PRO A 68 10.04 -9.07 11.97
N SER A 69 10.69 -8.17 12.71
CA SER A 69 11.84 -8.54 13.55
C SER A 69 11.41 -9.53 14.65
N PHE A 70 12.38 -10.23 15.24
CA PHE A 70 12.11 -11.11 16.37
C PHE A 70 11.43 -10.34 17.52
N ASP A 71 11.93 -9.15 17.84
CA ASP A 71 11.37 -8.30 18.90
C ASP A 71 9.92 -7.89 18.61
N ASP A 72 9.61 -7.53 17.36
CA ASP A 72 8.23 -7.19 16.94
C ASP A 72 7.31 -8.42 16.89
N PHE A 73 7.85 -9.62 16.74
CA PHE A 73 7.08 -10.87 16.79
C PHE A 73 6.74 -11.27 18.22
N ILE A 74 7.66 -11.00 19.16
CA ILE A 74 7.57 -11.42 20.57
C ILE A 74 6.82 -10.39 21.44
N VAL A 75 6.13 -9.37 20.86
CA VAL A 75 5.48 -8.26 21.59
C VAL A 75 5.07 -8.69 22.99
N PRO A 76 5.82 -8.32 24.02
CA PRO A 76 5.42 -8.59 25.38
C PRO A 76 4.08 -7.90 25.56
N GLU A 77 3.01 -8.64 25.86
CA GLU A 77 1.79 -8.04 26.37
C GLU A 77 2.18 -7.30 27.66
N LEU A 78 2.54 -6.03 27.51
CA LEU A 78 2.67 -5.11 28.60
C LEU A 78 1.27 -4.91 29.18
N MET A 79 1.17 -5.28 30.45
CA MET A 79 0.17 -4.87 31.45
C MET A 79 -0.88 -5.91 31.83
N ASP A 80 -0.44 -7.05 32.39
CA ASP A 80 -1.08 -7.52 33.62
C ASP A 80 -0.71 -6.53 34.74
N SER A 81 -1.38 -5.38 34.78
CA SER A 81 -1.46 -4.62 36.01
C SER A 81 -2.31 -5.46 36.96
N GLU A 82 -1.65 -6.09 37.92
CA GLU A 82 -2.26 -6.65 39.12
C GLU A 82 -3.21 -5.62 39.74
N VAL A 83 -4.50 -5.72 39.47
CA VAL A 83 -5.53 -5.13 40.32
C VAL A 83 -5.93 -6.24 41.29
N GLU A 84 -5.35 -6.17 42.49
CA GLU A 84 -5.72 -6.96 43.64
C GLU A 84 -7.24 -6.92 43.88
N THR A 85 -7.84 -8.10 43.82
CA THR A 85 -8.96 -8.60 44.65
C THR A 85 -10.06 -7.64 45.12
N GLY A 86 -11.25 -7.83 44.54
CA GLY A 86 -12.56 -7.56 45.17
C GLY A 86 -13.58 -8.62 44.73
N GLN A 87 -14.40 -9.10 45.65
CA GLN A 87 -14.99 -10.44 45.71
C GLN A 87 -16.51 -10.47 45.33
N ILE A 88 -16.97 -11.59 44.71
CA ILE A 88 -18.33 -12.23 44.62
C ILE A 88 -19.47 -11.42 43.90
N THR A 89 -20.36 -11.92 43.01
CA THR A 89 -21.24 -13.12 42.98
C THR A 89 -21.86 -13.43 41.60
N ASP A 90 -22.22 -14.70 41.42
CA ASP A 90 -23.33 -15.29 40.62
C ASP A 90 -23.32 -15.27 39.08
N GLY A 91 -22.93 -16.42 38.52
CA GLY A 91 -23.85 -17.28 37.75
C GLY A 91 -24.31 -16.83 36.36
N CYS A 92 -23.48 -17.04 35.33
CA CYS A 92 -23.99 -17.28 33.96
C CYS A 92 -22.95 -17.96 33.06
N THR A 93 -23.28 -19.15 32.55
CA THR A 93 -22.48 -19.97 31.64
C THR A 93 -22.25 -19.27 30.31
N THR A 94 -21.00 -18.86 30.04
CA THR A 94 -20.57 -18.36 28.72
C THR A 94 -19.69 -19.41 28.04
N GLN A 95 -19.96 -19.63 26.76
CA GLN A 95 -19.27 -20.59 25.90
C GLN A 95 -17.76 -20.33 25.86
N ARG A 96 -17.05 -21.46 25.97
CA ARG A 96 -15.61 -21.68 25.88
C ARG A 96 -14.99 -21.03 24.64
N LEU A 97 -14.51 -19.80 24.76
CA LEU A 97 -13.32 -19.38 24.00
C LEU A 97 -12.11 -19.97 24.73
N GLN A 98 -11.31 -20.74 24.00
CA GLN A 98 -10.02 -21.22 24.48
C GLN A 98 -9.16 -20.01 24.83
N SER A 99 -8.95 -19.83 26.14
CA SER A 99 -7.98 -18.92 26.70
C SER A 99 -6.63 -19.17 26.03
N THR A 100 -6.11 -18.11 25.41
CA THR A 100 -4.73 -17.99 24.96
C THR A 100 -3.83 -18.22 26.16
N GLU A 101 -3.19 -19.39 26.21
CA GLU A 101 -2.15 -19.69 27.19
C GLU A 101 -1.04 -18.64 27.05
N SER A 102 -0.77 -17.98 28.15
CA SER A 102 0.14 -16.86 28.32
C SER A 102 1.49 -17.10 27.64
N ALA A 103 1.90 -16.16 26.78
CA ALA A 103 3.21 -16.16 26.10
C ALA A 103 4.43 -16.01 27.04
N ASN A 104 4.21 -16.00 28.36
CA ASN A 104 5.23 -15.78 29.39
C ASN A 104 5.85 -17.06 29.98
N GLY A 105 5.48 -18.25 29.51
CA GLY A 105 6.03 -19.53 30.00
C GLY A 105 7.10 -20.20 29.11
N LEU A 106 7.38 -19.66 27.93
CA LEU A 106 8.33 -20.25 26.97
C LEU A 106 9.75 -19.77 27.25
N SER A 107 10.70 -20.70 27.16
CA SER A 107 12.13 -20.38 27.14
C SER A 107 12.50 -19.53 25.91
N GLU A 108 13.63 -18.82 25.98
CA GLU A 108 14.12 -18.06 24.82
C GLU A 108 14.36 -18.97 23.60
N ASP A 109 14.84 -20.19 23.82
CA ASP A 109 15.07 -21.18 22.77
C ASP A 109 13.75 -21.58 22.06
N GLU A 110 12.68 -21.83 22.81
CA GLU A 110 11.36 -22.15 22.23
C GLU A 110 10.74 -20.96 21.48
N ARG A 111 10.99 -19.74 21.95
CA ARG A 111 10.55 -18.52 21.25
C ARG A 111 11.30 -18.35 19.93
N GLN A 112 12.61 -18.61 19.95
CA GLN A 112 13.47 -18.59 18.78
C GLN A 112 13.02 -19.64 17.74
N GLU A 113 12.77 -20.88 18.15
CA GLU A 113 12.28 -21.95 17.26
C GLU A 113 10.95 -21.57 16.60
N ARG A 114 10.00 -21.02 17.38
CA ARG A 114 8.71 -20.54 16.83
C ARG A 114 8.88 -19.40 15.82
N TYR A 115 9.84 -18.50 16.05
CA TYR A 115 10.11 -17.42 15.10
C TYR A 115 10.74 -17.96 13.81
N GLU A 116 11.63 -18.95 13.90
CA GLU A 116 12.22 -19.60 12.74
C GLU A 116 11.14 -20.27 11.88
N ASP A 117 10.25 -21.04 12.49
CA ASP A 117 9.08 -21.65 11.81
C ASP A 117 8.16 -20.59 11.18
N PHE A 118 7.87 -19.52 11.92
CA PHE A 118 7.09 -18.40 11.43
C PHE A 118 7.75 -17.75 10.22
N SER A 119 9.06 -17.49 10.28
CA SER A 119 9.83 -16.84 9.22
C SER A 119 9.89 -17.71 7.96
N ALA A 120 10.11 -19.02 8.10
CA ALA A 120 10.10 -19.97 7.01
C ALA A 120 8.72 -20.03 6.33
N ASN A 121 7.64 -20.07 7.12
CA ASN A 121 6.29 -20.05 6.57
C ASN A 121 5.93 -18.68 5.93
N TRP A 122 6.47 -17.58 6.46
CA TRP A 122 6.28 -16.24 5.95
C TRP A 122 6.85 -16.09 4.54
N THR A 123 8.07 -16.60 4.29
CA THR A 123 8.74 -16.54 2.99
C THR A 123 8.40 -17.68 2.05
N ARG A 124 7.82 -18.79 2.53
CA ARG A 124 7.53 -20.01 1.75
C ARG A 124 6.97 -19.77 0.34
N ARG A 125 5.99 -18.86 0.20
CA ARG A 125 5.37 -18.58 -1.12
C ARG A 125 6.28 -17.81 -2.08
N HIS A 126 7.17 -16.98 -1.54
CA HIS A 126 8.21 -16.33 -2.30
C HIS A 126 9.24 -17.36 -2.74
N ASP A 127 9.72 -18.19 -1.81
CA ASP A 127 10.79 -19.18 -2.06
C ASP A 127 10.34 -20.22 -3.08
N GLU A 128 9.10 -20.69 -2.98
CA GLU A 128 8.49 -21.58 -3.97
C GLU A 128 8.43 -20.94 -5.37
N ALA A 129 8.19 -19.63 -5.45
CA ALA A 129 8.09 -18.92 -6.74
C ALA A 129 9.47 -18.71 -7.39
N VAL A 130 10.55 -18.67 -6.61
CA VAL A 130 11.92 -18.42 -7.09
C VAL A 130 12.83 -19.65 -7.00
N LYS A 131 12.31 -20.81 -6.61
CA LYS A 131 13.11 -22.04 -6.39
C LYS A 131 14.01 -22.44 -7.56
N ASP A 132 13.58 -22.17 -8.79
CA ASP A 132 14.30 -22.53 -10.02
C ASP A 132 15.20 -21.39 -10.54
N PHE A 133 15.21 -20.23 -9.88
CA PHE A 133 16.04 -19.08 -10.29
C PHE A 133 17.55 -19.32 -10.26
N PRO A 134 18.11 -20.15 -9.36
CA PRO A 134 19.53 -20.53 -9.45
C PRO A 134 19.93 -21.12 -10.81
N LEU A 135 19.02 -21.84 -11.48
CA LEU A 135 19.27 -22.34 -12.84
C LEU A 135 19.45 -21.19 -13.85
N CYS A 136 18.78 -20.05 -13.64
CA CYS A 136 18.89 -18.88 -14.49
C CYS A 136 20.24 -18.18 -14.30
N PHE A 137 20.62 -17.85 -13.06
CA PHE A 137 21.81 -17.02 -12.81
C PHE A 137 23.14 -17.78 -12.75
N ASP A 138 23.14 -19.06 -12.35
CA ASP A 138 24.34 -19.90 -12.31
C ASP A 138 24.53 -20.70 -13.61
N GLN A 139 23.46 -21.32 -14.13
CA GLN A 139 23.54 -22.27 -15.25
C GLN A 139 23.07 -21.69 -16.59
N ARG A 140 22.58 -20.43 -16.62
CA ARG A 140 22.07 -19.74 -17.81
C ARG A 140 20.94 -20.48 -18.52
N VAL A 141 20.09 -21.16 -17.75
CA VAL A 141 18.90 -21.86 -18.26
C VAL A 141 17.69 -20.93 -18.12
N PHE A 142 17.18 -20.40 -19.24
CA PHE A 142 16.09 -19.44 -19.25
C PHE A 142 14.79 -20.07 -19.76
N ARG A 143 13.90 -20.44 -18.84
CA ARG A 143 12.58 -20.98 -19.17
C ARG A 143 11.56 -19.85 -19.22
N LYS A 144 11.17 -19.45 -20.45
CA LYS A 144 10.18 -18.37 -20.68
C LYS A 144 8.92 -18.53 -19.82
N ALA A 145 8.34 -19.73 -19.81
CA ALA A 145 7.10 -20.02 -19.08
C ALA A 145 7.20 -19.79 -17.55
N ASP A 146 8.39 -19.89 -16.97
CA ASP A 146 8.59 -19.67 -15.53
C ASP A 146 8.86 -18.20 -15.23
N LEU A 147 9.66 -17.55 -16.08
CA LEU A 147 9.98 -16.12 -16.01
C LEU A 147 8.77 -15.21 -16.33
N GLU A 148 7.75 -15.73 -17.02
CA GLU A 148 6.48 -15.06 -17.26
C GLU A 148 5.54 -15.09 -16.05
N LYS A 149 5.67 -16.08 -15.15
CA LYS A 149 4.80 -16.21 -13.96
C LYS A 149 5.23 -15.30 -12.82
N VAL A 150 6.49 -14.90 -12.81
CA VAL A 150 7.08 -14.05 -11.76
C VAL A 150 7.21 -12.63 -12.28
N HIS A 151 6.68 -11.69 -11.51
CA HIS A 151 6.65 -10.28 -11.87
C HIS A 151 7.55 -9.45 -10.96
N VAL A 152 8.03 -8.33 -11.50
CA VAL A 152 8.83 -7.30 -10.84
C VAL A 152 7.99 -6.02 -10.80
N LEU A 153 8.09 -5.27 -9.70
CA LEU A 153 7.46 -3.96 -9.58
C LEU A 153 8.27 -2.88 -10.30
N ARG A 154 7.58 -1.85 -10.77
CA ARG A 154 8.21 -0.63 -11.30
C ARG A 154 9.15 0.01 -10.27
N SER A 155 8.74 0.07 -9.00
CA SER A 155 9.56 0.60 -7.91
C SER A 155 10.85 -0.18 -7.69
N ASP A 156 10.79 -1.50 -7.92
CA ASP A 156 11.92 -2.40 -7.74
C ASP A 156 12.92 -2.26 -8.87
N VAL A 157 12.43 -2.05 -10.10
CA VAL A 157 13.28 -1.69 -11.24
C VAL A 157 13.98 -0.36 -11.02
N LEU A 158 13.28 0.65 -10.48
CA LEU A 158 13.91 1.93 -10.10
C LEU A 158 15.04 1.69 -9.08
N HIS A 159 14.75 0.93 -8.01
CA HIS A 159 15.74 0.60 -6.99
C HIS A 159 16.95 -0.16 -7.56
N LEU A 160 16.71 -1.09 -8.48
CA LEU A 160 17.77 -1.81 -9.20
C LEU A 160 18.69 -0.85 -9.98
N CYS A 161 18.11 0.15 -10.65
CA CYS A 161 18.87 1.17 -11.37
C CYS A 161 19.69 2.05 -10.44
N GLU A 162 19.13 2.43 -9.29
CA GLU A 162 19.82 3.21 -8.25
C GLU A 162 21.02 2.44 -7.68
N ILE A 163 20.86 1.15 -7.36
CA ILE A 163 21.95 0.31 -6.85
C ILE A 163 23.01 0.06 -7.93
N GLY A 164 22.58 -0.23 -9.15
CA GLY A 164 23.47 -0.57 -10.25
C GLY A 164 24.15 0.63 -10.93
N GLY A 165 23.78 1.86 -10.58
CA GLY A 165 24.23 3.07 -11.30
C GLY A 165 23.81 3.06 -12.78
N ALA A 166 22.70 2.41 -13.10
CA ALA A 166 22.22 2.22 -14.47
C ALA A 166 21.14 3.25 -14.84
N PRO A 167 20.99 3.59 -16.14
CA PRO A 167 19.90 4.44 -16.59
C PRO A 167 18.54 3.74 -16.46
N LEU A 168 17.49 4.52 -16.21
CA LEU A 168 16.12 4.00 -16.15
C LEU A 168 15.64 3.52 -17.51
N ALA A 169 14.87 2.44 -17.52
CA ALA A 169 14.35 1.86 -18.75
C ALA A 169 13.25 2.74 -19.37
N SER A 170 13.47 3.22 -20.60
CA SER A 170 12.57 4.17 -21.26
C SER A 170 11.17 3.63 -21.58
N PHE A 171 10.99 2.31 -21.56
CA PHE A 171 9.68 1.69 -21.74
C PHE A 171 8.74 1.88 -20.53
N TRP A 172 9.30 2.13 -19.33
CA TRP A 172 8.55 2.18 -18.06
C TRP A 172 8.64 3.53 -17.35
N PHE A 173 9.67 4.31 -17.64
CA PHE A 173 9.91 5.62 -17.05
C PHE A 173 9.84 6.69 -18.12
N SER A 174 9.16 7.79 -17.81
CA SER A 174 9.09 8.95 -18.69
C SER A 174 10.48 9.58 -18.87
N GLU A 175 10.65 10.35 -19.92
CA GLU A 175 11.89 11.10 -20.17
C GLU A 175 12.23 12.04 -19.00
N MET A 176 11.21 12.63 -18.37
CA MET A 176 11.37 13.48 -17.19
C MET A 176 11.92 12.70 -15.99
N GLU A 177 11.39 11.50 -15.72
CA GLU A 177 11.89 10.65 -14.63
C GLU A 177 13.32 10.15 -14.90
N GLN A 178 13.65 9.87 -16.16
CA GLN A 178 15.02 9.51 -16.55
C GLN A 178 16.00 10.66 -16.28
N GLN A 179 15.62 11.90 -16.63
CA GLN A 179 16.44 13.08 -16.38
C GLN A 179 16.63 13.34 -14.88
N ASP A 180 15.57 13.18 -14.09
CA ASP A 180 15.65 13.30 -12.63
C ASP A 180 16.57 12.25 -12.01
N HIS A 181 16.43 10.99 -12.44
CA HIS A 181 17.32 9.90 -12.01
C HIS A 181 18.78 10.16 -12.39
N GLN A 182 19.02 10.66 -13.60
CA GLN A 182 20.37 11.02 -14.04
C GLN A 182 20.97 12.10 -13.13
N ARG A 183 20.20 13.14 -12.78
CA ARG A 183 20.63 14.15 -11.80
C ARG A 183 20.91 13.55 -10.43
N TYR A 184 20.06 12.64 -9.97
CA TYR A 184 20.27 11.92 -8.71
C TYR A 184 21.60 11.15 -8.70
N LEU A 185 21.92 10.43 -9.77
CA LEU A 185 23.19 9.71 -9.90
C LEU A 185 24.39 10.66 -9.92
N GLU A 186 24.24 11.88 -10.47
CA GLU A 186 25.31 12.89 -10.53
C GLU A 186 25.51 13.64 -9.21
N THR A 187 24.44 13.99 -8.50
CA THR A 187 24.50 14.84 -7.30
C THR A 187 24.54 14.04 -6.00
N GLY A 188 24.06 12.79 -6.02
CA GLY A 188 23.82 11.98 -4.81
C GLY A 188 22.73 12.56 -3.90
N ASN A 189 22.05 13.64 -4.31
CA ASN A 189 21.06 14.33 -3.51
C ASN A 189 19.76 13.55 -3.48
N SER A 190 19.38 13.00 -2.33
CA SER A 190 18.13 12.26 -2.17
C SER A 190 16.88 13.05 -2.58
N GLY A 191 16.94 14.40 -2.59
CA GLY A 191 15.86 15.25 -3.09
C GLY A 191 15.54 15.07 -4.58
N ASP A 192 16.51 14.59 -5.37
CA ASP A 192 16.40 14.38 -6.82
C ASP A 192 16.01 12.93 -7.18
N SER A 193 15.96 12.01 -6.21
CA SER A 193 15.50 10.63 -6.46
C SER A 193 14.04 10.63 -6.92
N VAL A 194 13.77 9.89 -7.99
CA VAL A 194 12.42 9.68 -8.54
C VAL A 194 11.46 9.15 -7.47
N ARG A 195 11.95 8.31 -6.54
CA ARG A 195 11.18 7.77 -5.43
C ARG A 195 10.70 8.86 -4.47
N ASN A 196 11.57 9.82 -4.15
CA ASN A 196 11.26 10.91 -3.24
C ASN A 196 10.42 12.00 -3.92
N ARG A 197 10.63 12.24 -5.22
CA ARG A 197 9.80 13.18 -5.97
C ARG A 197 8.38 12.67 -6.16
N ALA A 198 8.16 11.38 -6.44
CA ALA A 198 6.81 10.81 -6.50
C ALA A 198 6.04 10.93 -5.17
N ALA A 199 6.75 10.85 -4.04
CA ALA A 199 6.19 11.11 -2.71
C ALA A 199 5.86 12.60 -2.49
N ARG A 200 6.70 13.52 -2.99
CA ARG A 200 6.47 14.98 -2.94
C ARG A 200 5.38 15.45 -3.89
N MET A 201 5.30 14.86 -5.09
CA MET A 201 4.29 15.18 -6.10
C MET A 201 2.89 15.01 -5.53
N LYS A 202 2.65 14.00 -4.67
CA LYS A 202 1.37 13.89 -3.97
C LYS A 202 1.04 15.12 -3.12
N ARG A 203 1.99 15.71 -2.40
CA ARG A 203 1.71 16.88 -1.55
C ARG A 203 1.59 18.16 -2.37
N ASP A 204 2.50 18.40 -3.30
CA ASP A 204 2.49 19.60 -4.13
C ASP A 204 1.32 19.59 -5.12
N ASP A 205 0.92 18.42 -5.64
CA ASP A 205 -0.27 18.26 -6.48
C ASP A 205 -1.57 18.41 -5.65
N ILE A 206 -1.58 17.95 -4.40
CA ILE A 206 -2.70 18.19 -3.47
C ILE A 206 -2.80 19.70 -3.19
N ASP A 207 -1.69 20.37 -2.90
CA ASP A 207 -1.66 21.81 -2.63
C ASP A 207 -1.96 22.64 -3.89
N ALA A 208 -1.53 22.18 -5.07
CA ALA A 208 -1.88 22.76 -6.37
C ALA A 208 -3.37 22.55 -6.70
N PHE A 209 -3.92 21.37 -6.39
CA PHE A 209 -5.35 21.09 -6.51
C PHE A 209 -6.15 22.00 -5.59
N TRP A 210 -5.80 22.09 -4.30
CA TRP A 210 -6.45 22.99 -3.35
C TRP A 210 -6.28 24.45 -3.78
N SER A 211 -5.12 24.91 -4.24
CA SER A 211 -4.94 26.31 -4.63
C SER A 211 -5.77 26.72 -5.85
N ARG A 212 -6.06 25.79 -6.77
CA ARG A 212 -6.96 26.00 -7.92
C ARG A 212 -8.44 26.11 -7.55
N LEU A 213 -8.83 25.61 -6.38
CA LEU A 213 -10.23 25.66 -5.94
C LEU A 213 -10.57 27.02 -5.32
N ASP A 214 -11.73 27.55 -5.69
CA ASP A 214 -12.32 28.70 -5.03
C ASP A 214 -12.66 28.36 -3.56
N SER A 215 -12.65 29.36 -2.69
CA SER A 215 -12.96 29.23 -1.26
C SER A 215 -14.28 28.51 -1.01
N LYS A 216 -15.28 28.73 -1.86
CA LYS A 216 -16.56 28.01 -1.79
C LYS A 216 -16.46 26.52 -2.12
N GLN A 217 -15.63 26.16 -3.10
CA GLN A 217 -15.39 24.77 -3.48
C GLN A 217 -14.61 24.04 -2.37
N LYS A 218 -13.62 24.72 -1.77
CA LYS A 218 -12.86 24.22 -0.62
C LYS A 218 -13.77 23.89 0.57
N HIS A 219 -14.60 24.85 0.98
CA HIS A 219 -15.53 24.66 2.09
C HIS A 219 -16.54 23.54 1.79
N ARG A 220 -17.03 23.43 0.54
CA ARG A 220 -17.93 22.35 0.14
C ARG A 220 -17.28 20.97 0.28
N LEU A 221 -16.05 20.79 -0.20
CA LEU A 221 -15.34 19.51 -0.08
C LEU A 221 -15.06 19.15 1.38
N LEU A 222 -14.58 20.11 2.17
CA LEU A 222 -14.29 19.88 3.59
C LEU A 222 -15.56 19.57 4.40
N CYS A 223 -16.65 20.30 4.19
CA CYS A 223 -17.93 20.01 4.85
C CYS A 223 -18.46 18.62 4.52
N ARG A 224 -18.27 18.15 3.27
CA ARG A 224 -18.70 16.82 2.84
C ARG A 224 -17.89 15.71 3.48
N GLU A 225 -16.57 15.85 3.52
CA GLU A 225 -15.68 14.86 4.14
C GLU A 225 -15.97 14.75 5.64
N ILE A 226 -16.04 15.88 6.34
CA ILE A 226 -16.35 15.90 7.78
C ILE A 226 -17.73 15.29 8.03
N ALA A 227 -18.74 15.59 7.22
CA ALA A 227 -20.07 15.00 7.36
C ALA A 227 -20.06 13.47 7.16
N ALA A 228 -19.32 12.97 6.17
CA ALA A 228 -19.17 11.54 5.93
C ALA A 228 -18.54 10.82 7.14
N GLN A 229 -17.46 11.38 7.69
CA GLN A 229 -16.79 10.83 8.88
C GLN A 229 -17.69 10.85 10.13
N LEU A 230 -18.43 11.95 10.33
CA LEU A 230 -19.36 12.06 11.46
C LEU A 230 -20.53 11.08 11.35
N TRP A 231 -21.03 10.80 10.14
CA TRP A 231 -22.05 9.77 9.92
C TRP A 231 -21.50 8.35 10.07
N LEU A 232 -20.26 8.10 9.67
CA LEU A 232 -19.61 6.82 9.89
C LEU A 232 -19.48 6.51 11.39
N ALA A 233 -19.14 7.53 12.19
CA ALA A 233 -19.06 7.42 13.64
C ALA A 233 -20.42 7.41 14.35
N SER A 234 -21.44 8.04 13.77
CA SER A 234 -22.78 8.15 14.35
C SER A 234 -23.87 8.20 13.26
N PRO A 235 -24.34 7.04 12.79
CA PRO A 235 -25.27 6.94 11.65
C PRO A 235 -26.64 7.60 11.87
N ASP A 236 -27.07 7.74 13.13
CA ASP A 236 -28.40 8.26 13.48
C ASP A 236 -28.48 9.80 13.50
N ARG A 237 -27.34 10.50 13.39
CA ARG A 237 -27.31 11.96 13.44
C ARG A 237 -28.11 12.60 12.30
N THR A 238 -28.93 13.58 12.64
CA THR A 238 -29.67 14.32 11.62
C THR A 238 -28.78 15.35 10.93
N ILE A 239 -29.16 15.74 9.70
CA ILE A 239 -28.48 16.83 8.99
C ILE A 239 -28.46 18.13 9.82
N ALA A 240 -29.51 18.39 10.61
CA ALA A 240 -29.56 19.58 11.45
C ALA A 240 -28.53 19.54 12.58
N ASP A 241 -28.27 18.36 13.13
CA ASP A 241 -27.26 18.16 14.19
C ASP A 241 -25.85 18.31 13.63
N LEU A 242 -25.60 17.77 12.43
CA LEU A 242 -24.31 17.90 11.75
C LEU A 242 -23.99 19.35 11.39
N ILE A 243 -24.95 20.13 10.91
CA ILE A 243 -24.72 21.55 10.59
C ILE A 243 -24.36 22.37 11.85
N ARG A 244 -24.83 21.93 13.02
CA ARG A 244 -24.49 22.55 14.30
C ARG A 244 -23.14 22.09 14.86
N ASP A 245 -22.57 21.02 14.31
CA ASP A 245 -21.32 20.43 14.79
C ASP A 245 -20.14 21.43 14.65
N PRO A 246 -19.31 21.60 15.70
CA PRO A 246 -18.16 22.50 15.67
C PRO A 246 -17.19 22.19 14.52
N SER A 247 -17.07 20.93 14.13
CA SER A 247 -16.16 20.49 13.06
C SER A 247 -16.61 21.03 11.70
N ILE A 248 -17.91 20.93 11.39
CA ILE A 248 -18.48 21.46 10.15
C ILE A 248 -18.44 23.00 10.13
N LYS A 249 -18.73 23.65 11.26
CA LYS A 249 -18.71 25.12 11.36
C LYS A 249 -17.31 25.71 11.24
N ASN A 250 -16.34 25.17 11.98
CA ASN A 250 -15.02 25.78 12.14
C ASN A 250 -14.00 25.24 11.15
N ILE A 251 -13.96 23.93 10.93
CA ILE A 251 -12.97 23.28 10.05
C ILE A 251 -13.51 23.21 8.62
N GLY A 252 -14.79 22.85 8.45
CA GLY A 252 -15.44 22.80 7.14
C GLY A 252 -15.71 24.18 6.51
N GLY A 253 -15.61 25.26 7.28
CA GLY A 253 -15.95 26.61 6.83
C GLY A 253 -17.45 26.90 6.76
N GLY A 254 -18.29 26.04 7.38
CA GLY A 254 -19.74 26.23 7.40
C GLY A 254 -20.19 27.54 8.05
N LYS A 255 -19.38 28.10 8.98
CA LYS A 255 -19.67 29.37 9.66
C LYS A 255 -19.75 30.60 8.75
N TYR A 256 -19.16 30.53 7.55
CA TYR A 256 -19.11 31.66 6.60
C TYR A 256 -20.34 31.75 5.69
N TYR A 257 -21.28 30.81 5.81
CA TYR A 257 -22.49 30.77 4.99
C TYR A 257 -23.69 31.05 5.87
N ASP A 258 -24.37 32.16 5.58
CA ASP A 258 -25.57 32.54 6.29
C ASP A 258 -26.71 31.56 5.96
N GLY A 259 -27.19 30.91 7.02
CA GLY A 259 -28.28 29.95 6.96
C GLY A 259 -27.84 28.50 6.74
N ASP A 260 -28.45 27.60 7.51
CA ASP A 260 -28.25 26.15 7.44
C ASP A 260 -28.52 25.55 6.06
N LYS A 261 -29.14 26.30 5.13
CA LYS A 261 -29.57 25.84 3.81
C LYS A 261 -28.39 25.49 2.89
N THR A 262 -27.33 26.31 2.88
CA THR A 262 -26.21 26.12 1.95
C THR A 262 -25.40 24.86 2.30
N VAL A 263 -25.05 24.70 3.57
CA VAL A 263 -24.33 23.52 4.06
C VAL A 263 -25.21 22.27 3.98
N ARG A 264 -26.51 22.38 4.28
CA ARG A 264 -27.49 21.29 4.10
C ARG A 264 -27.50 20.77 2.66
N GLU A 265 -27.54 21.67 1.68
CA GLU A 265 -27.54 21.28 0.27
C GLU A 265 -26.25 20.55 -0.15
N TRP A 266 -25.13 20.83 0.51
CA TRP A 266 -23.85 20.17 0.21
C TRP A 266 -23.72 18.77 0.80
N ILE A 267 -24.43 18.45 1.87
CA ILE A 267 -24.26 17.17 2.59
C ILE A 267 -25.49 16.26 2.52
N LYS A 268 -26.64 16.75 2.04
CA LYS A 268 -27.90 15.98 2.02
C LYS A 268 -27.85 14.68 1.23
N ASP A 269 -27.01 14.60 0.20
CA ASP A 269 -26.82 13.42 -0.63
C ASP A 269 -25.97 12.34 0.04
N LEU A 270 -25.21 12.71 1.07
CA LEU A 270 -24.36 11.82 1.87
C LEU A 270 -25.10 11.21 3.08
N ASP A 271 -26.33 11.65 3.37
CA ASP A 271 -27.11 11.16 4.50
C ASP A 271 -27.46 9.67 4.32
N PRO A 272 -26.94 8.76 5.17
CA PRO A 272 -27.12 7.32 5.01
C PRO A 272 -28.52 6.82 5.40
N ARG A 273 -29.34 7.68 6.02
CA ARG A 273 -30.65 7.27 6.57
C ARG A 273 -31.68 6.99 5.46
N PRO A 274 -32.64 6.09 5.67
CA PRO A 274 -33.68 5.79 4.68
C PRO A 274 -34.58 7.00 4.40
N LYS A 275 -35.14 7.08 3.17
CA LYS A 275 -35.97 8.21 2.71
C LYS A 275 -37.20 8.49 3.59
N GLU A 276 -37.66 7.50 4.33
CA GLU A 276 -38.80 7.59 5.26
C GLU A 276 -38.45 8.40 6.51
N MET A 277 -37.24 8.20 7.07
CA MET A 277 -36.71 8.98 8.20
C MET A 277 -36.21 10.37 7.80
N LYS A 278 -36.08 10.64 6.49
CA LYS A 278 -35.68 11.93 5.93
C LYS A 278 -36.84 12.96 5.85
N LYS A 279 -38.10 12.56 6.07
CA LYS A 279 -39.28 13.45 6.02
C LYS A 279 -39.59 14.07 7.39
N GLY A 280 -38.95 15.20 7.70
CA GLY A 280 -39.50 16.17 8.65
C GLY A 280 -40.36 17.20 7.92
N GLY A 281 -41.63 16.88 7.65
CA GLY A 281 -42.60 17.78 7.01
C GLY A 281 -43.65 18.29 8.01
N ARG A 282 -43.86 19.60 8.05
CA ARG A 282 -44.87 20.36 8.84
C ARG A 282 -46.27 19.70 8.79
N PRO A 283 -47.05 19.63 9.89
CA PRO A 283 -48.40 19.07 9.85
C PRO A 283 -49.27 19.89 8.89
N ALA A 284 -50.09 19.18 8.09
CA ALA A 284 -51.05 19.79 7.19
C ALA A 284 -52.02 20.65 8.00
N ARG A 285 -52.17 21.93 7.61
CA ARG A 285 -53.22 22.80 8.18
C ARG A 285 -54.59 22.19 7.81
N GLN A 286 -55.40 21.94 8.83
CA GLN A 286 -56.85 21.84 8.71
C GLN A 286 -57.43 23.18 8.22
#